data_AF-A0A969WJ34-F1
#
_entry.id   AF-A0A969WJ34-F1
#
_cell.length_a   1.000
_cell.length_b   1.000
_cell.length_c   1.000
_cell.angle_alpha   90.00
_cell.angle_beta   90.00
_cell.angle_gamma   90.00
#
_symmetry.space_group_name_H-M   'P 1'
#
loop_
_entity.id
_entity.type
_entity.pdbx_description
1 polymer ?
#
loop_
_entity_poly.entity_id
_entity_poly.type
_entity_poly.pdbx_seq_one_letter_code
_entity_poly.pdbx_strand_id
1 'polypeptide(L)'
;MTVSGLLKIYDELPAFGALAEALGRHEPIPALLLPPGARPSIAARLYLEQNAPVLLLTGKVEKAAAWVQALEMYLPAGDVMRRLPEPTPLPYDRGPWGERCRHGRLEVLTRLMAG
;
A
#
# COMPACT_ATOMS: atom_id res chain seq x y z
N MET A 1 -9.38 -15.70 6.50
CA MET A 1 -8.92 -16.66 5.47
C MET A 1 -7.94 -15.93 4.58
N THR A 2 -6.77 -16.48 4.32
CA THR A 2 -5.74 -15.84 3.48
C THR A 2 -5.72 -16.50 2.09
N VAL A 3 -5.44 -15.71 1.05
CA VAL A 3 -5.30 -16.17 -0.35
C VAL A 3 -3.87 -15.96 -0.86
N SER A 4 -2.90 -15.84 0.04
CA SER A 4 -1.47 -15.62 -0.23
C SER A 4 -0.87 -16.65 -1.19
N GLY A 5 -1.39 -17.88 -1.21
CA GLY A 5 -0.94 -18.93 -2.13
C GLY A 5 -1.13 -18.59 -3.61
N LEU A 6 -2.10 -17.73 -3.94
CA LEU A 6 -2.32 -17.27 -5.32
C LEU A 6 -1.19 -16.39 -5.84
N LEU A 7 -0.37 -15.79 -4.97
CA LEU A 7 0.72 -14.91 -5.40
C LEU A 7 1.81 -15.66 -6.18
N LYS A 8 1.90 -16.99 -6.04
CA LYS A 8 2.85 -17.83 -6.80
C LYS A 8 2.61 -17.79 -8.31
N ILE A 9 1.38 -17.48 -8.75
CA ILE A 9 1.08 -17.38 -10.18
C ILE A 9 1.91 -16.28 -10.87
N TYR A 10 2.37 -15.27 -10.12
CA TYR A 10 3.18 -14.19 -10.66
C TYR A 10 4.61 -14.63 -11.01
N ASP A 11 5.10 -15.74 -10.46
CA ASP A 11 6.40 -16.31 -10.81
C ASP A 11 6.43 -16.81 -12.26
N GLU A 12 5.27 -17.19 -12.79
CA GLU A 12 5.10 -17.72 -14.15
C GLU A 12 4.71 -16.64 -15.17
N LEU A 13 4.54 -15.38 -14.75
CA LEU A 13 4.11 -14.28 -15.61
C LEU A 13 5.31 -13.41 -16.04
N PRO A 14 5.81 -13.52 -17.28
CA PRO A 14 6.99 -12.75 -17.71
C PRO A 14 6.77 -11.24 -17.64
N ALA A 15 5.53 -10.78 -17.87
CA ALA A 15 5.17 -9.37 -17.74
C ALA A 15 5.31 -8.85 -16.30
N PHE A 16 5.10 -9.71 -15.29
CA PHE A 16 5.32 -9.33 -13.90
C PHE A 16 6.82 -9.21 -13.59
N GLY A 17 7.63 -10.17 -14.04
CA GLY A 17 9.09 -10.12 -13.89
C GLY A 17 9.70 -8.87 -14.53
N ALA A 18 9.29 -8.55 -15.76
CA ALA A 18 9.73 -7.33 -16.46
C ALA A 18 9.33 -6.05 -15.70
N LEU A 19 8.14 -6.02 -15.10
CA LEU A 19 7.69 -4.90 -14.27
C LEU A 19 8.54 -4.75 -13.01
N ALA A 20 8.82 -5.86 -12.31
CA ALA A 20 9.64 -5.86 -11.10
C ALA A 20 11.08 -5.42 -11.38
N GLU A 21 11.66 -5.88 -12.50
CA GLU A 21 13.00 -5.50 -12.94
C GLU A 21 13.08 -4.01 -13.31
N ALA A 22 12.12 -3.50 -14.09
CA ALA A 22 12.04 -2.08 -14.43
C ALA A 22 11.91 -1.21 -13.17
N LEU A 23 11.12 -1.65 -12.20
CA LEU A 23 10.95 -0.96 -10.92
C LEU A 23 12.25 -0.93 -10.12
N GLY A 24 12.96 -2.06 -10.02
CA GLY A 24 14.26 -2.15 -9.36
C GLY A 24 15.37 -1.35 -10.06
N ARG A 25 15.23 -1.06 -11.36
CA ARG A 25 16.11 -0.15 -12.12
C ARG A 25 15.69 1.31 -12.05
N HIS A 26 14.62 1.64 -11.34
CA HIS A 26 14.06 2.99 -11.26
C HIS A 26 13.65 3.54 -12.64
N GLU A 27 13.28 2.66 -13.57
CA GLU A 27 12.80 3.04 -14.89
C GLU A 27 11.35 3.58 -14.80
N PRO A 28 10.97 4.52 -15.69
CA PRO A 28 9.62 5.04 -15.71
C PRO A 28 8.62 3.95 -16.11
N ILE A 29 7.70 3.62 -15.21
CA ILE A 29 6.65 2.63 -15.44
C ILE A 29 5.37 3.34 -15.91
N PRO A 30 4.81 2.99 -17.08
CA PRO A 30 3.55 3.56 -17.54
C PRO A 30 2.39 3.09 -16.65
N ALA A 31 1.27 3.80 -16.71
CA ALA A 31 0.05 3.37 -16.03
C ALA A 31 -0.36 1.97 -16.51
N LEU A 32 -0.42 1.00 -15.59
CA LEU A 32 -0.67 -0.41 -15.91
C LEU A 32 -2.13 -0.72 -16.28
N LEU A 33 -3.04 0.26 -16.16
CA LEU A 33 -4.48 0.14 -16.48
C LEU A 33 -5.16 -1.12 -15.92
N LEU A 34 -4.71 -1.59 -14.75
CA LEU A 34 -5.14 -2.85 -14.16
C LEU A 34 -6.64 -2.83 -13.78
N PRO A 35 -7.37 -3.93 -14.01
CA PRO A 35 -8.72 -4.11 -13.48
C PRO A 35 -8.72 -4.01 -11.95
N PRO A 36 -9.76 -3.41 -11.32
CA PRO A 36 -9.77 -3.18 -9.87
C PRO A 36 -9.49 -4.43 -9.02
N GLY A 37 -9.99 -5.61 -9.42
CA GLY A 37 -9.80 -6.86 -8.70
C GLY A 37 -8.37 -7.41 -8.73
N ALA A 38 -7.57 -7.05 -9.74
CA ALA A 38 -6.19 -7.52 -9.87
C ALA A 38 -5.18 -6.65 -9.11
N ARG A 39 -5.56 -5.41 -8.74
CA ARG A 39 -4.62 -4.45 -8.16
C ARG A 39 -4.08 -4.88 -6.79
N PRO A 40 -4.89 -5.41 -5.84
CA PRO A 40 -4.39 -5.82 -4.53
C PRO A 40 -3.37 -6.94 -4.60
N SER A 41 -3.60 -7.97 -5.42
CA SER A 41 -2.67 -9.11 -5.55
C SER A 41 -1.36 -8.70 -6.21
N ILE A 42 -1.41 -7.85 -7.24
CA ILE A 42 -0.20 -7.32 -7.90
C ILE A 42 0.59 -6.43 -6.93
N ALA A 43 -0.08 -5.53 -6.20
CA ALA A 43 0.57 -4.68 -5.21
C ALA A 43 1.21 -5.50 -4.07
N ALA A 44 0.52 -6.53 -3.58
CA ALA A 44 1.05 -7.44 -2.57
C ALA A 44 2.30 -8.18 -3.07
N ARG A 45 2.27 -8.72 -4.30
CA ARG A 45 3.44 -9.40 -4.86
C ARG A 45 4.61 -8.44 -5.06
N LEU A 46 4.39 -7.23 -5.60
CA LEU A 46 5.44 -6.22 -5.75
C LEU A 46 6.08 -5.83 -4.42
N TYR A 47 5.27 -5.69 -3.36
CA TYR A 47 5.77 -5.41 -2.02
C TYR A 47 6.70 -6.53 -1.50
N LEU A 48 6.28 -7.79 -1.66
CA LEU A 48 7.09 -8.95 -1.25
C LEU A 48 8.37 -9.10 -2.08
N GLU A 49 8.33 -8.76 -3.37
CA GLU A 49 9.48 -8.87 -4.28
C GLU A 49 10.54 -7.79 -4.02
N GLN A 50 10.12 -6.54 -3.85
CA GLN A 50 11.06 -5.42 -3.71
C GLN A 50 11.69 -5.32 -2.32
N ASN A 51 11.07 -5.90 -1.30
CA ASN A 51 11.51 -5.82 0.10
C ASN A 51 11.88 -4.38 0.52
N ALA A 52 11.08 -3.41 0.08
CA ALA A 52 11.28 -1.97 0.31
C ALA A 52 9.99 -1.33 0.86
N PRO A 53 10.08 -0.23 1.63
CA PRO A 53 8.91 0.50 2.08
C PRO A 53 8.07 1.01 0.91
N VAL A 54 6.76 0.74 0.91
CA VAL A 54 5.84 1.17 -0.16
C VAL A 54 4.83 2.18 0.38
N LEU A 55 4.73 3.33 -0.30
CA LEU A 55 3.66 4.31 -0.08
C LEU A 55 2.54 4.09 -1.10
N LEU A 56 1.42 3.53 -0.66
CA LEU A 56 0.23 3.34 -1.49
C LEU A 56 -0.66 4.59 -1.45
N LEU A 57 -0.80 5.28 -2.59
CA LEU A 57 -1.63 6.47 -2.71
C LEU A 57 -3.00 6.13 -3.30
N THR A 58 -4.06 6.66 -2.69
CA THR A 58 -5.44 6.48 -3.15
C THR A 58 -6.14 7.83 -3.28
N GLY A 59 -6.95 8.01 -4.33
CA GLY A 59 -7.62 9.29 -4.56
C GLY A 59 -8.77 9.63 -3.61
N LYS A 60 -9.18 8.72 -2.72
CA LYS A 60 -10.24 8.94 -1.73
C LYS A 60 -9.93 8.21 -0.42
N VAL A 61 -10.37 8.81 0.69
CA VAL A 61 -10.11 8.32 2.04
C VAL A 61 -10.71 6.94 2.29
N GLU A 62 -11.91 6.69 1.78
CA GLU A 62 -12.64 5.43 1.95
C GLU A 62 -11.94 4.29 1.20
N LYS A 63 -11.24 4.61 0.10
CA LYS A 63 -10.47 3.63 -0.67
C LYS A 63 -9.28 3.12 0.13
N ALA A 64 -8.64 3.95 0.96
CA ALA A 64 -7.52 3.50 1.79
C ALA A 64 -7.91 2.35 2.71
N ALA A 65 -9.08 2.42 3.37
CA ALA A 65 -9.58 1.35 4.23
C ALA A 65 -9.87 0.06 3.43
N ALA A 66 -10.48 0.18 2.25
CA ALA A 66 -10.72 -0.96 1.36
C ALA A 66 -9.42 -1.62 0.89
N TRP A 67 -8.39 -0.84 0.63
CA TRP A 67 -7.06 -1.34 0.26
C TRP A 67 -6.38 -2.09 1.39
N VAL A 68 -6.48 -1.61 2.63
CA VAL A 68 -5.98 -2.32 3.82
C VAL A 68 -6.63 -3.70 3.92
N GLN A 69 -7.97 -3.76 3.91
CA GLN A 69 -8.69 -5.04 3.98
C GLN A 69 -8.35 -5.98 2.82
N ALA A 70 -8.22 -5.44 1.60
CA ALA A 70 -7.89 -6.24 0.43
C ALA A 70 -6.47 -6.82 0.51
N LEU A 71 -5.50 -6.08 1.05
CA LEU A 71 -4.11 -6.51 1.15
C LEU A 71 -3.85 -7.44 2.34
N GLU A 72 -4.62 -7.33 3.44
CA GLU A 72 -4.62 -8.30 4.55
C GLU A 72 -4.93 -9.73 4.10
N MET A 73 -5.66 -9.88 2.99
CA MET A 73 -5.95 -11.20 2.40
C MET A 73 -4.74 -11.84 1.73
N TYR A 74 -3.76 -11.05 1.27
CA TYR A 74 -2.60 -11.53 0.51
C TYR A 74 -1.31 -11.53 1.33
N LEU A 75 -1.09 -10.51 2.16
CA LEU A 75 0.14 -10.32 2.92
C LEU A 75 0.14 -11.17 4.21
N PRO A 76 1.33 -11.54 4.71
CA PRO A 76 1.43 -12.22 6.00
C PRO A 76 0.88 -11.34 7.13
N ALA A 77 0.34 -11.98 8.18
CA ALA A 77 -0.08 -11.26 9.38
C ALA A 77 1.13 -10.58 10.03
N GLY A 78 0.95 -9.33 10.45
CA GLY A 78 2.02 -8.54 11.06
C GLY A 78 1.84 -7.06 10.82
N ASP A 79 2.87 -6.30 11.19
CA ASP A 79 2.87 -4.84 11.11
C ASP A 79 3.27 -4.33 9.72
N VAL A 80 2.62 -4.88 8.70
CA VAL A 80 3.00 -4.74 7.29
C VAL A 80 2.36 -3.51 6.65
N MET A 81 1.24 -3.04 7.21
CA MET A 81 0.44 -1.97 6.63
C MET A 81 -0.01 -0.98 7.69
N ARG A 82 0.21 0.30 7.40
CA ARG A 82 -0.31 1.38 8.23
C ARG A 82 -1.00 2.41 7.35
N ARG A 83 -2.15 2.88 7.82
CA ARG A 83 -2.86 4.00 7.20
C ARG A 83 -2.41 5.29 7.87
N LEU A 84 -1.95 6.26 7.09
CA LEU A 84 -1.77 7.63 7.56
C LEU A 84 -3.16 8.29 7.72
N PRO A 85 -3.60 8.66 8.94
CA PRO A 85 -4.91 9.26 9.13
C PRO A 85 -4.99 10.65 8.49
N GLU A 86 -6.13 10.94 7.89
CA GLU A 86 -6.41 12.27 7.32
C GLU A 86 -6.73 13.28 8.41
N PRO A 87 -6.27 14.54 8.28
CA PRO A 87 -6.74 15.64 9.10
C PRO A 87 -8.27 15.74 9.10
N THR A 88 -8.88 15.85 10.28
CA THR A 88 -10.33 16.06 10.42
C THR A 88 -10.79 17.42 9.88
N PRO A 89 -10.12 18.54 10.22
CA PRO A 89 -10.46 19.84 9.63
C PRO A 89 -9.91 19.96 8.21
N LEU A 90 -10.60 20.75 7.39
CA LEU A 90 -10.11 21.13 6.06
C LEU A 90 -8.87 22.03 6.18
N PRO A 91 -8.05 22.13 5.11
CA PRO A 91 -6.98 23.13 5.07
C PRO A 91 -7.52 24.53 5.42
N TYR A 92 -6.82 25.21 6.32
CA TYR A 92 -7.14 26.55 6.84
C TYR A 92 -8.35 26.67 7.78
N ASP A 93 -9.01 25.58 8.11
CA ASP A 93 -9.99 25.58 9.19
C ASP A 93 -9.28 25.70 10.55
N ARG A 94 -9.91 26.39 11.51
CA ARG A 94 -9.34 26.71 12.83
C ARG A 94 -9.57 25.60 13.85
N GLY A 95 -10.33 24.56 13.49
CA GLY A 95 -10.54 23.40 14.34
C GLY A 95 -9.25 22.61 14.58
N PRO A 96 -9.02 22.08 15.80
CA PRO A 96 -7.89 21.20 16.06
C PRO A 96 -8.10 19.84 15.37
N TRP A 97 -7.01 19.13 15.10
CA TRP A 97 -7.09 17.73 14.71
C TRP A 97 -7.59 16.88 15.88
N GLY A 98 -8.47 15.92 15.59
CA GLY A 98 -8.89 14.94 16.58
C GLY A 98 -7.70 14.18 17.17
N GLU A 99 -7.79 13.81 18.45
CA GLU A 99 -6.72 13.10 19.17
C GLU A 99 -6.27 11.83 18.45
N ARG A 100 -7.23 11.03 17.97
CA ARG A 100 -6.95 9.81 17.19
C ARG A 100 -6.16 10.09 15.90
N CYS A 101 -6.44 11.21 15.22
CA CYS A 101 -5.70 11.63 14.03
C CYS A 101 -4.27 12.00 14.40
N ARG A 102 -4.08 12.83 15.44
CA ARG A 102 -2.74 13.23 15.92
C ARG A 102 -1.89 12.03 16.32
N HIS A 103 -2.43 11.14 17.16
CA HIS A 103 -1.73 9.93 17.61
C HIS A 103 -1.37 9.03 16.43
N GLY A 104 -2.35 8.66 15.59
CA GLY A 104 -2.09 7.73 14.48
C GLY A 104 -1.11 8.29 13.44
N ARG A 105 -1.11 9.61 13.21
CA ARG A 105 -0.10 10.24 12.33
C ARG A 105 1.30 10.18 12.93
N LEU A 106 1.44 10.51 14.22
CA LEU A 106 2.73 10.41 14.91
C LEU A 106 3.25 8.98 14.93
N GLU A 107 2.37 7.99 15.16
CA GLU A 107 2.72 6.57 15.11
C GLU A 107 3.29 6.18 13.74
N VAL A 108 2.58 6.50 12.65
CA VAL A 108 3.04 6.19 11.28
C VAL A 108 4.38 6.86 10.98
N LEU A 109 4.51 8.15 11.28
CA LEU A 109 5.75 8.89 11.01
C LEU A 109 6.93 8.37 11.83
N THR A 110 6.71 8.04 13.11
CA THR A 110 7.75 7.46 13.98
C THR A 110 8.20 6.10 13.47
N ARG A 111 7.27 5.28 12.97
CA ARG A 111 7.60 3.98 12.39
C ARG A 111 8.37 4.09 11.08
N LEU A 112 8.04 5.05 10.22
CA LEU A 112 8.81 5.31 9.00
C LEU A 112 10.24 5.80 9.29
N MET A 113 10.46 6.49 10.42
CA MET A 113 11.80 6.92 10.84
C MET A 113 12.64 5.79 11.43
N ALA A 114 12.01 4.74 11.97
CA ALA A 114 12.71 3.69 12.73
C ALA A 114 13.48 2.67 11.85
N GLY A 115 13.29 2.72 10.53
CA GLY A 115 13.83 1.71 9.59
C GLY A 115 13.24 0.33 9.81
#